data_AF-A0A1I1DES9-F1
#
_entry.id   AF-A0A1I1DES9-F1
#
_cell.length_a   1.000
_cell.length_b   1.000
_cell.length_c   1.000
_cell.angle_alpha   90.00
_cell.angle_beta   90.00
_cell.angle_gamma   90.00
#
_symmetry.space_group_name_H-M   'P 1'
#
loop_
_entity.id
_entity.type
_entity.pdbx_description
1 polymer ?
#
loop_
_entity_poly.entity_id
_entity_poly.type
_entity_poly.pdbx_seq_one_letter_code
_entity_poly.pdbx_strand_id
1 'polypeptide(L)'
;MLFLKSTSVTKAPGIYEVDVAAKPPGKTFGVFLATDPDNQPQSVLAGLAELGFKNTHQQNYIHKDKGKVLDLHFQKDGTDLFNGWKAEECTANLAAIESLFGNVGITVAPRVMSLAEAYA
;
A
#
# COMPACT_ATOMS: atom_id res chain seq x y z
N MET A 1 2.34 9.41 -3.55
CA MET A 1 2.89 10.10 -2.37
C MET A 1 1.92 10.06 -1.22
N LEU A 2 2.17 9.18 -0.25
CA LEU A 2 1.45 9.18 1.01
C LEU A 2 1.78 10.42 1.84
N PHE A 3 0.77 10.96 2.55
CA PHE A 3 1.02 12.04 3.49
C PHE A 3 1.76 11.51 4.72
N LEU A 4 3.08 11.70 4.72
CA LEU A 4 3.93 11.32 5.85
C LEU A 4 4.07 12.48 6.83
N LYS A 5 3.85 12.22 8.13
CA LYS A 5 4.07 13.25 9.17
C LYS A 5 5.56 13.46 9.43
N SER A 6 6.33 12.37 9.51
CA SER A 6 7.78 12.33 9.74
C SER A 6 8.36 10.98 9.31
N THR A 7 9.64 10.94 8.94
CA THR A 7 10.43 9.72 8.72
C THR A 7 11.11 9.21 9.99
N SER A 8 11.04 9.96 11.10
CA SER A 8 11.65 9.57 12.38
C SER A 8 10.81 8.56 13.16
N VAL A 9 9.56 8.33 12.74
CA VAL A 9 8.64 7.36 13.34
C VAL A 9 8.35 6.28 12.31
N THR A 10 8.67 5.03 12.65
CA THR A 10 8.40 3.86 11.83
C THR A 10 7.25 3.06 12.43
N LYS A 11 6.30 2.62 11.60
CA LYS A 11 5.24 1.69 12.03
C LYS A 11 5.75 0.26 12.19
N ALA A 12 6.72 -0.12 11.37
CA ALA A 12 7.46 -1.38 11.45
C ALA A 12 8.87 -1.18 10.85
N PRO A 13 9.81 -2.13 11.01
CA PRO A 13 11.13 -2.03 10.41
C PRO A 13 11.04 -1.72 8.90
N GLY A 14 11.61 -0.58 8.48
CA GLY A 14 11.62 -0.16 7.08
C GLY A 14 10.33 0.47 6.55
N ILE A 15 9.27 0.57 7.38
CA ILE A 15 7.96 1.11 6.98
C ILE A 15 7.66 2.36 7.80
N TYR A 16 7.60 3.50 7.12
CA TYR A 16 7.14 4.75 7.74
C TYR A 16 5.61 4.79 7.78
N GLU A 17 4.94 4.43 6.67
CA GLU A 17 3.49 4.51 6.55
C GLU A 17 2.95 3.48 5.55
N VAL A 18 1.71 3.03 5.79
CA VAL A 18 0.94 2.20 4.86
C VAL A 18 -0.50 2.72 4.78
N ASP A 19 -1.03 2.75 3.57
CA ASP A 19 -2.45 3.00 3.32
C ASP A 19 -2.97 1.93 2.37
N VAL A 20 -4.17 1.41 2.66
CA VAL A 20 -4.86 0.46 1.80
C VAL A 20 -6.10 1.17 1.32
N ALA A 21 -6.12 1.57 0.05
CA ALA A 21 -7.14 2.47 -0.43
C ALA A 21 -7.63 2.11 -1.84
N ALA A 22 -8.93 2.21 -2.03
CA ALA A 22 -9.56 2.02 -3.33
C ALA A 22 -9.91 3.38 -3.97
N LYS A 23 -9.67 3.51 -5.27
CA LYS A 23 -10.24 4.64 -6.04
C LYS A 23 -11.76 4.47 -6.13
N PRO A 24 -12.56 5.55 -6.05
CA PRO A 24 -14.01 5.46 -6.30
C PRO A 24 -14.28 4.79 -7.66
N PRO A 25 -15.20 3.81 -7.75
CA PRO A 25 -16.23 3.44 -6.78
C PRO A 25 -15.86 2.35 -5.75
N GLY A 26 -14.58 1.98 -5.60
CA GLY A 26 -14.16 1.05 -4.53
C GLY A 26 -14.04 -0.43 -4.94
N LYS A 27 -13.82 -0.71 -6.23
CA LYS A 27 -13.79 -2.10 -6.75
C LYS A 27 -12.43 -2.80 -6.64
N THR A 28 -11.35 -2.06 -6.50
CA THR A 28 -9.99 -2.61 -6.33
C THR A 28 -9.24 -1.75 -5.33
N PHE A 29 -8.52 -2.38 -4.41
CA PHE A 29 -7.70 -1.69 -3.41
C PHE A 29 -6.24 -1.70 -3.86
N GLY A 30 -5.62 -0.52 -3.82
CA GLY A 30 -4.18 -0.38 -3.89
C GLY A 30 -3.55 -0.44 -2.51
N VAL A 31 -2.31 -0.91 -2.44
CA VAL A 31 -1.47 -0.82 -1.26
C VAL A 31 -0.42 0.25 -1.52
N PHE A 32 -0.41 1.28 -0.69
CA PHE A 32 0.50 2.42 -0.77
C PHE A 32 1.46 2.32 0.41
N LEU A 33 2.76 2.43 0.14
CA LEU A 33 3.81 2.32 1.15
C LEU A 33 4.78 3.48 1.05
N ALA A 34 5.11 4.06 2.20
CA ALA A 34 6.27 4.92 2.35
C ALA A 34 7.32 4.15 3.17
N THR A 35 8.46 3.87 2.56
CA THR A 35 9.50 2.99 3.13
C THR A 35 10.86 3.67 3.20
N ASP A 36 11.72 3.14 4.06
CA ASP A 36 13.13 3.52 4.11
C ASP A 36 13.88 2.86 2.94
N PRO A 37 14.45 3.62 2.00
CA PRO A 37 15.18 3.03 0.87
C PRO A 37 16.46 2.29 1.30
N ASP A 38 17.07 2.67 2.42
CA ASP A 38 18.28 2.06 2.95
C ASP A 38 17.97 0.81 3.81
N ASN A 39 16.71 0.64 4.24
CA ASN A 39 16.24 -0.51 5.02
C ASN A 39 14.85 -0.98 4.57
N GLN A 40 14.73 -1.45 3.33
CA GLN A 40 13.44 -1.82 2.75
C GLN A 40 12.82 -3.07 3.40
N PRO A 41 11.48 -3.12 3.58
CA PRO A 41 10.78 -4.24 4.22
C PRO A 41 10.62 -5.43 3.27
N GLN A 42 11.72 -6.13 2.98
CA GLN A 42 11.79 -7.20 1.96
C GLN A 42 10.70 -8.27 2.12
N SER A 43 10.41 -8.70 3.36
CA SER A 43 9.36 -9.71 3.61
C SER A 43 7.96 -9.24 3.20
N VAL A 44 7.64 -7.96 3.39
CA VAL A 44 6.35 -7.38 2.96
C VAL A 44 6.31 -7.24 1.44
N LEU A 45 7.40 -6.78 0.83
CA LEU A 45 7.50 -6.64 -0.64
C LEU A 45 7.38 -7.99 -1.35
N ALA A 46 8.03 -9.03 -0.82
CA ALA A 46 7.91 -10.40 -1.30
C ALA A 46 6.47 -10.92 -1.12
N GLY A 47 5.88 -10.75 0.07
CA GLY A 47 4.51 -11.18 0.33
C GLY A 47 3.48 -10.50 -0.58
N LEU A 48 3.63 -9.20 -0.88
CA LEU A 48 2.79 -8.51 -1.85
C LEU A 48 2.91 -9.15 -3.24
N ALA A 49 4.12 -9.46 -3.69
CA ALA A 49 4.34 -10.12 -4.97
C ALA A 49 3.74 -11.53 -5.01
N GLU A 50 3.87 -12.33 -3.94
CA GLU A 50 3.27 -13.66 -3.81
C GLU A 50 1.74 -13.61 -3.82
N LEU A 51 1.15 -12.57 -3.23
CA LEU A 51 -0.29 -12.30 -3.30
C LEU A 51 -0.75 -11.80 -4.68
N GLY A 52 0.18 -11.58 -5.62
CA GLY A 52 -0.11 -11.14 -6.99
C GLY A 52 -0.24 -9.63 -7.17
N PHE A 53 0.16 -8.83 -6.17
CA PHE A 53 0.24 -7.38 -6.33
C PHE A 53 1.46 -7.00 -7.17
N LYS A 54 1.26 -6.06 -8.09
CA LYS A 54 2.30 -5.51 -8.96
C LYS A 54 2.59 -4.09 -8.55
N ASN A 55 3.88 -3.75 -8.51
CA ASN A 55 4.30 -2.36 -8.33
C ASN A 55 3.92 -1.56 -9.58
N THR A 56 3.10 -0.53 -9.41
CA THR A 56 2.65 0.36 -10.49
C THR A 56 3.31 1.74 -10.42
N HIS A 57 3.91 2.10 -9.28
CA HIS A 57 4.58 3.36 -9.09
C HIS A 57 5.68 3.23 -8.04
N GLN A 58 6.85 3.78 -8.36
CA GLN A 58 7.98 3.86 -7.46
C GLN A 58 8.62 5.23 -7.58
N GLN A 59 8.81 5.90 -6.44
CA GLN A 59 9.50 7.19 -6.41
C GLN A 59 10.33 7.36 -5.16
N ASN A 60 11.57 7.81 -5.34
CA ASN A 60 12.43 8.25 -4.25
C ASN A 60 12.30 9.76 -4.06
N TYR A 61 12.21 10.21 -2.81
CA TYR A 61 12.25 11.64 -2.49
C TYR A 61 12.85 11.89 -1.10
N ILE A 62 13.22 13.14 -0.83
CA ILE A 62 13.65 13.58 0.50
C ILE A 62 12.45 14.24 1.17
N HIS A 63 12.04 13.71 2.33
CA HIS A 63 10.96 14.27 3.12
C HIS A 63 11.38 15.58 3.81
N LYS A 64 10.42 16.37 4.29
CA LYS A 64 10.67 17.72 4.87
C LYS A 64 11.61 17.70 6.08
N ASP A 65 11.67 16.59 6.81
CA ASP A 65 12.57 16.35 7.95
C ASP A 65 13.91 15.72 7.53
N LYS A 66 14.22 15.74 6.22
CA LYS A 66 15.46 15.28 5.60
C LYS A 66 15.66 13.76 5.56
N GLY A 67 14.68 12.96 5.97
CA GLY A 67 14.71 11.51 5.75
C GLY A 67 14.51 11.16 4.28
N LYS A 68 15.13 10.07 3.84
CA LYS A 68 14.90 9.51 2.51
C LYS A 68 13.63 8.66 2.54
N VAL A 69 12.82 8.72 1.50
CA VAL A 69 11.61 7.92 1.38
C VAL A 69 11.55 7.29 0.01
N LEU A 70 11.20 5.99 0.01
CA LEU A 70 10.80 5.24 -1.17
C LEU A 70 9.28 5.04 -1.10
N ASP A 71 8.57 5.80 -1.92
CA ASP A 71 7.11 5.70 -2.15
C ASP A 71 6.86 4.56 -3.15
N LEU A 72 6.00 3.62 -2.77
CA LEU A 72 5.66 2.45 -3.57
C LEU A 72 4.14 2.30 -3.64
N HIS A 73 3.61 2.12 -4.84
CA HIS A 73 2.20 1.79 -5.03
C HIS A 73 2.07 0.41 -5.66
N PHE A 74 1.16 -0.38 -5.11
CA PHE A 74 0.88 -1.73 -5.56
C PHE A 74 -0.59 -1.87 -5.91
N GLN A 75 -0.86 -2.58 -7.00
CA GLN A 75 -2.21 -2.91 -7.44
C GLN A 75 -2.30 -4.37 -7.87
N LYS A 76 -3.48 -4.94 -7.72
CA LYS A 76 -3.80 -6.29 -8.19
C LYS A 76 -5.13 -6.22 -8.92
N ASP A 77 -5.11 -6.61 -10.20
CA ASP A 77 -6.32 -6.76 -10.99
C ASP A 77 -7.20 -7.90 -10.43
N GLY A 78 -8.51 -7.76 -10.58
CA GLY A 78 -9.45 -8.86 -10.32
C GLY A 78 -9.94 -9.54 -11.59
N THR A 79 -10.91 -10.42 -11.41
CA THR A 79 -11.47 -11.24 -12.51
C THR A 79 -12.81 -10.74 -13.03
N ASP A 80 -13.24 -9.52 -12.67
CA ASP A 80 -14.38 -8.86 -13.31
C ASP A 80 -14.04 -8.36 -14.72
N LEU A 81 -15.07 -8.04 -15.52
CA LEU A 81 -14.95 -7.57 -16.91
C LEU A 81 -14.06 -6.31 -17.06
N PHE A 82 -13.93 -5.52 -16.00
CA PHE A 82 -13.11 -4.29 -15.95
C PHE A 82 -11.89 -4.42 -15.02
N ASN A 83 -11.36 -5.63 -14.85
CA ASN A 83 -10.26 -5.94 -13.92
C ASN A 83 -10.58 -5.58 -12.45
N GLY A 84 -11.86 -5.51 -12.11
CA GLY A 84 -12.35 -5.28 -10.75
C GLY A 84 -12.32 -6.55 -9.89
N TRP A 85 -12.21 -6.41 -8.57
CA TRP A 85 -12.43 -7.54 -7.66
C TRP A 85 -13.92 -7.83 -7.55
N LYS A 86 -14.29 -9.10 -7.68
CA LYS A 86 -15.60 -9.60 -7.23
C LYS A 86 -15.66 -9.56 -5.70
N ALA A 87 -16.86 -9.69 -5.14
CA ALA A 87 -17.05 -9.61 -3.68
C ALA A 87 -16.21 -10.65 -2.90
N GLU A 88 -16.12 -11.86 -3.43
CA GLU A 88 -15.33 -12.95 -2.84
C GLU A 88 -13.83 -12.65 -2.91
N GLU A 89 -13.35 -12.17 -4.06
CA GLU A 89 -11.96 -11.75 -4.25
C GLU A 89 -11.60 -10.57 -3.35
N CYS A 90 -12.52 -9.61 -3.20
CA CYS A 90 -12.30 -8.45 -2.35
C CYS A 90 -12.09 -8.87 -0.90
N THR A 91 -12.99 -9.72 -0.38
CA THR A 91 -12.88 -10.25 0.99
C THR A 91 -11.57 -11.02 1.18
N ALA A 92 -11.23 -11.91 0.24
CA ALA A 92 -10.02 -12.72 0.31
C ALA A 92 -8.73 -11.88 0.23
N ASN A 93 -8.68 -10.92 -0.71
CA ASN A 93 -7.51 -10.06 -0.88
C ASN A 93 -7.33 -9.12 0.31
N LEU A 94 -8.40 -8.54 0.86
CA LEU A 94 -8.32 -7.68 2.04
C LEU A 94 -7.85 -8.47 3.28
N ALA A 95 -8.36 -9.68 3.50
CA ALA A 95 -7.89 -10.55 4.57
C ALA A 95 -6.40 -10.94 4.40
N ALA A 96 -5.96 -11.19 3.17
CA ALA A 96 -4.55 -11.47 2.89
C ALA A 96 -3.65 -10.26 3.13
N ILE A 97 -4.08 -9.06 2.76
CA ILE A 97 -3.38 -7.80 3.08
C ILE A 97 -3.31 -7.62 4.60
N GLU A 98 -4.42 -7.80 5.31
CA GLU A 98 -4.48 -7.67 6.77
C GLU A 98 -3.53 -8.65 7.46
N SER A 99 -3.49 -9.91 7.01
CA SER A 99 -2.56 -10.90 7.54
C SER A 99 -1.10 -10.54 7.24
N LEU A 100 -0.78 -10.12 6.02
CA LEU A 100 0.58 -9.74 5.63
C LEU A 100 1.14 -8.61 6.50
N PHE A 101 0.36 -7.54 6.69
CA PHE A 101 0.78 -6.42 7.52
C PHE A 101 0.68 -6.71 9.02
N GLY A 102 -0.29 -7.54 9.44
CA GLY A 102 -0.41 -8.01 10.81
C GLY A 102 0.82 -8.78 11.28
N ASN A 103 1.47 -9.56 10.40
CA ASN A 103 2.70 -10.28 10.70
C ASN A 103 3.89 -9.37 11.04
N VAL A 104 3.85 -8.10 10.65
CA VAL A 104 4.86 -7.09 10.99
C VAL A 104 4.35 -6.07 12.02
N GLY A 105 3.23 -6.36 12.68
CA GLY A 105 2.66 -5.52 13.75
C GLY A 105 1.88 -4.30 13.25
N ILE A 106 1.48 -4.28 11.98
CA ILE A 106 0.73 -3.17 11.38
C ILE A 106 -0.73 -3.57 11.20
N THR A 107 -1.63 -2.81 11.83
CA THR A 107 -3.07 -2.88 11.55
C THR A 107 -3.42 -1.96 10.38
N VAL A 108 -3.91 -2.52 9.28
CA VAL A 108 -4.39 -1.76 8.12
C VAL A 108 -5.86 -1.41 8.26
N ALA A 109 -6.27 -0.27 7.72
CA ALA A 109 -7.66 0.17 7.67
C ALA A 109 -8.06 0.48 6.23
N PRO A 110 -8.61 -0.50 5.47
CA PRO A 110 -9.02 -0.27 4.10
C PRO A 110 -10.05 0.86 3.98
N ARG A 111 -9.81 1.81 3.07
CA ARG A 111 -10.71 2.96 2.85
C ARG A 111 -10.95 3.25 1.37
N VAL A 112 -11.98 4.04 1.07
CA VAL A 112 -12.18 4.60 -0.26
C VAL A 112 -11.59 6.01 -0.28
N MET A 113 -10.78 6.30 -1.29
CA MET A 113 -10.21 7.63 -1.48
C MET A 113 -11.30 8.67 -1.75
N SER A 114 -11.06 9.92 -1.36
CA SER A 114 -11.88 11.02 -1.86
C SER A 114 -11.68 11.21 -3.37
N LEU A 115 -12.63 11.87 -4.04
CA LEU A 115 -12.50 12.21 -5.46
C LEU A 115 -11.24 13.07 -5.70
N ALA A 116 -10.92 14.00 -4.81
CA ALA A 116 -9.73 14.84 -4.93
C ALA A 116 -8.43 14.03 -4.90
N GLU A 117 -8.32 13.04 -4.00
CA GLU A 117 -7.16 12.15 -3.93
C GLU A 117 -7.04 11.24 -5.16
N ALA A 118 -8.17 10.79 -5.72
CA ALA A 118 -8.16 9.83 -6.82
C ALA A 118 -7.70 10.42 -8.17
N TYR A 119 -7.86 11.75 -8.34
CA TYR A 119 -7.60 12.50 -9.59
C TYR A 119 -6.49 13.57 -9.48
N ALA A 120 -5.75 13.60 -8.36
CA ALA A 120 -4.54 14.40 -8.20
C ALA A 120 -3.31 13.68 -8.79
#